data_AF-A0A832ZDP7-F1
#
_entry.id   AF-A0A832ZDP7-F1
#
_cell.length_a   1.000
_cell.length_b   1.000
_cell.length_c   1.000
_cell.angle_alpha   90.00
_cell.angle_beta   90.00
_cell.angle_gamma   90.00
#
_symmetry.space_group_name_H-M   'P 1'
#
loop_
_entity.id
_entity.type
_entity.pdbx_description
1 polymer ?
#
loop_
_entity_poly.entity_id
_entity_poly.type
_entity_poly.pdbx_seq_one_letter_code
_entity_poly.pdbx_strand_id
1 'polypeptide(L)' 'FLKAREKLREILLKQGLSGEDVLIQMHREVFNLPISEPKKVALADKIGEYNFRLVEGANEMIQLEALLAQFTLLGK' A
#
# COMPACT_ATOMS: atom_id res chain seq x y z
N PHE A 1 11.30 1.57 3.75
CA PHE A 1 10.46 0.80 4.69
C PHE A 1 10.16 1.53 6.01
N LEU A 2 11.10 1.66 6.97
CA LEU A 2 10.78 2.10 8.35
C LEU A 2 9.99 3.43 8.44
N LYS A 3 10.43 4.47 7.72
CA LYS A 3 9.72 5.76 7.66
C LYS A 3 8.30 5.63 7.07
N ALA A 4 8.13 4.79 6.05
CA ALA A 4 6.82 4.54 5.44
C ALA A 4 5.89 3.80 6.41
N ARG A 5 6.41 2.84 7.18
CA ARG A 5 5.65 2.12 8.21
C ARG A 5 5.19 3.04 9.33
N GLU A 6 6.05 3.95 9.77
CA GLU A 6 5.68 4.98 10.75
C GLU A 6 4.58 5.89 10.22
N LYS A 7 4.70 6.35 8.97
CA LYS A 7 3.67 7.18 8.33
C LYS A 7 2.34 6.45 8.18
N LEU A 8 2.36 5.18 7.79
CA LEU A 8 1.16 4.33 7.73
C LEU A 8 0.47 4.24 9.09
N ARG A 9 1.23 4.00 10.17
CA ARG A 9 0.69 3.96 11.53
C ARG A 9 0.06 5.28 11.93
N GLU A 10 0.65 6.40 11.53
CA GLU A 10 0.08 7.72 11.77
C GLU A 10 -1.28 7.88 11.07
N ILE A 11 -1.37 7.47 9.80
CA ILE A 11 -2.59 7.52 9.00
C ILE A 11 -3.70 6.66 9.63
N LEU A 12 -3.40 5.39 9.94
CA LEU A 12 -4.41 4.48 10.49
C LEU A 12 -4.84 4.85 11.91
N LEU A 13 -3.87 5.11 12.80
CA LEU A 13 -4.16 5.28 14.22
C LEU A 13 -4.57 6.71 14.59
N LYS A 14 -4.01 7.72 13.94
CA LYS A 14 -4.31 9.13 14.29
C LYS A 14 -5.39 9.73 13.41
N GLN A 15 -5.47 9.35 12.14
CA GLN A 15 -6.46 9.91 11.21
C GLN A 15 -7.70 9.01 11.08
N GLY A 16 -7.66 7.79 11.60
CA GLY A 16 -8.81 6.88 11.66
C GLY A 16 -9.26 6.36 10.29
N LEU A 17 -8.37 6.40 9.30
CA LEU A 17 -8.62 5.87 7.96
C LEU A 17 -8.64 4.34 8.00
N SER A 18 -9.58 3.75 7.27
CA SER A 18 -9.59 2.30 7.06
C SER A 18 -8.46 1.88 6.11
N GLY A 19 -8.05 0.63 6.18
CA GLY A 19 -6.99 0.13 5.30
C GLY A 19 -7.43 0.03 3.85
N GLU A 20 -8.72 -0.21 3.61
CA GLU A 20 -9.29 -0.17 2.27
C GLU A 20 -9.20 1.24 1.67
N ASP A 21 -9.53 2.28 2.46
CA ASP A 21 -9.34 3.68 2.03
C ASP A 21 -7.88 3.96 1.70
N VAL A 22 -6.95 3.49 2.54
CA VAL A 22 -5.50 3.64 2.29
C VAL A 22 -5.10 2.97 0.98
N LEU A 23 -5.55 1.73 0.71
CA LEU A 23 -5.25 1.04 -0.54
C LEU A 23 -5.82 1.75 -1.77
N ILE A 24 -7.05 2.26 -1.69
CA ILE A 24 -7.68 3.03 -2.76
C ILE A 24 -6.86 4.29 -3.06
N GLN A 25 -6.43 5.01 -2.03
CA GLN A 25 -5.58 6.20 -2.20
C GLN A 25 -4.20 5.83 -2.77
N MET A 26 -3.57 4.76 -2.28
CA MET A 26 -2.31 4.27 -2.83
C MET A 26 -2.43 3.93 -4.32
N HIS A 27 -3.51 3.25 -4.72
CA HIS A 27 -3.75 2.89 -6.11
C HIS A 27 -3.89 4.13 -7.00
N ARG A 28 -4.62 5.16 -6.55
CA ARG A 28 -4.77 6.44 -7.29
C ARG A 28 -3.42 7.14 -7.47
N GLU A 29 -2.64 7.23 -6.40
CA GLU A 29 -1.37 7.97 -6.42
C GLU A 29 -0.24 7.26 -7.18
N VAL A 30 -0.30 5.92 -7.33
CA VAL A 30 0.71 5.16 -8.10
C VAL A 30 0.89 5.70 -9.51
N PHE A 31 -0.18 6.10 -10.17
CA PHE A 31 -0.13 6.60 -11.55
C PHE A 31 0.47 8.01 -11.65
N ASN A 32 0.47 8.77 -10.54
CA ASN A 32 1.07 10.10 -10.43
C ASN A 32 2.57 10.05 -10.09
N LEU A 33 3.12 8.88 -9.75
CA LEU A 33 4.53 8.75 -9.38
C LEU A 33 5.46 8.98 -10.59
N PRO A 34 6.59 9.69 -10.40
CA PRO A 34 7.60 9.90 -11.45
C PRO A 34 8.51 8.67 -11.60
N ILE A 35 7.93 7.51 -11.90
CA ILE A 35 8.61 6.23 -12.12
C ILE A 35 8.21 5.63 -13.46
N SER A 36 8.94 4.61 -13.93
CA SER A 36 8.65 3.95 -15.20
C SER A 36 7.30 3.20 -15.19
N GLU A 37 6.64 3.14 -16.34
CA GLU A 37 5.36 2.43 -16.50
C GLU A 37 5.40 0.97 -16.02
N PRO A 38 6.44 0.15 -16.30
CA PRO A 38 6.51 -1.20 -15.75
C PRO A 38 6.52 -1.25 -14.21
N LYS A 39 7.16 -0.27 -13.55
CA LYS A 39 7.12 -0.17 -12.09
C LYS A 39 5.72 0.21 -11.59
N LYS A 40 5.01 1.13 -12.27
CA LYS A 40 3.61 1.45 -11.93
C LYS A 40 2.70 0.22 -12.04
N VAL A 41 2.82 -0.54 -13.12
CA VAL A 41 2.06 -1.79 -13.33
C VAL A 41 2.32 -2.78 -12.19
N ALA A 42 3.59 -3.01 -11.83
CA ALA A 42 3.94 -3.92 -10.73
C ALA A 42 3.40 -3.45 -9.37
N LEU A 43 3.40 -2.14 -9.09
CA LEU A 43 2.81 -1.60 -7.87
C LEU A 43 1.29 -1.75 -7.85
N ALA A 44 0.62 -1.45 -8.97
CA ALA A 44 -0.83 -1.58 -9.09
C ALA A 44 -1.31 -3.03 -8.89
N ASP A 45 -0.60 -3.99 -9.49
CA ASP A 45 -0.86 -5.43 -9.30
C ASP A 45 -0.77 -5.83 -7.81
N LYS A 46 0.29 -5.42 -7.12
CA LYS A 46 0.45 -5.69 -5.68
C LYS A 46 -0.64 -5.01 -4.85
N ILE A 47 -1.07 -3.80 -5.19
CA ILE A 47 -2.18 -3.17 -4.46
C ILE A 47 -3.47 -3.98 -4.64
N GLY A 48 -3.77 -4.43 -5.86
CA GLY A 48 -4.94 -5.26 -6.14
C GLY A 48 -4.94 -6.57 -5.35
N GLU A 49 -3.80 -7.27 -5.31
CA GLU A 49 -3.63 -8.49 -4.52
C GLU A 49 -3.91 -8.26 -3.03
N TYR A 50 -3.39 -7.16 -2.47
CA TYR A 50 -3.56 -6.84 -1.06
C TYR A 50 -4.97 -6.32 -0.74
N ASN A 51 -5.61 -5.64 -1.68
CA ASN A 51 -7.01 -5.27 -1.57
C ASN A 51 -7.91 -6.49 -1.47
N PHE A 52 -7.69 -7.49 -2.34
CA PHE A 52 -8.40 -8.75 -2.27
C PHE A 52 -8.22 -9.43 -0.90
N ARG A 53 -6.98 -9.48 -0.37
CA ARG A 53 -6.73 -10.05 0.96
C ARG A 53 -7.49 -9.31 2.07
N LEU A 54 -7.57 -7.98 2.02
CA LEU A 54 -8.34 -7.21 3.01
C LEU A 54 -9.83 -7.53 2.92
N VAL A 55 -10.39 -7.59 1.71
CA VAL A 55 -11.79 -7.94 1.47
C VAL A 55 -12.11 -9.34 2.01
N GLU A 56 -11.18 -10.29 1.90
CA GLU A 56 -11.30 -11.64 2.47
C GLU A 56 -11.14 -11.69 4.00
N GLY A 57 -11.01 -10.54 4.68
CA GLY A 57 -10.94 -10.44 6.14
C GLY A 57 -9.54 -10.60 6.72
N ALA A 58 -8.49 -10.46 5.92
CA ALA A 58 -7.13 -10.46 6.44
C ALA A 58 -6.88 -9.27 7.38
N ASN A 59 -5.92 -9.43 8.30
CA ASN A 59 -5.57 -8.35 9.22
C ASN A 59 -4.97 -7.15 8.47
N GLU A 60 -5.65 -6.02 8.61
CA GLU A 60 -5.35 -4.78 7.90
C GLU A 60 -3.91 -4.31 8.08
N MET A 61 -3.50 -4.16 9.33
CA MET A 61 -2.18 -3.64 9.68
C MET A 61 -1.05 -4.53 9.15
N ILE A 62 -1.19 -5.85 9.28
CA ILE A 62 -0.22 -6.82 8.76
C ILE A 62 -0.12 -6.74 7.24
N GLN A 63 -1.25 -6.68 6.53
CA GLN A 63 -1.27 -6.62 5.07
C GLN A 63 -0.67 -5.31 4.55
N LEU A 64 -1.03 -4.16 5.13
CA LEU A 64 -0.48 -2.88 4.70
C LEU A 64 1.03 -2.78 4.98
N GLU A 65 1.51 -3.26 6.13
CA GLU A 65 2.95 -3.34 6.38
C GLU A 65 3.67 -4.27 5.38
N ALA A 66 3.04 -5.40 5.04
CA ALA A 66 3.59 -6.32 4.03
C ALA A 66 3.58 -5.72 2.62
N LEU A 67 2.58 -4.92 2.24
CA LEU A 67 2.57 -4.19 0.97
C LEU A 67 3.71 -3.16 0.90
N LEU A 68 3.95 -2.41 1.98
CA LEU A 68 5.09 -1.49 2.08
C LEU A 68 6.44 -2.20 1.93
N ALA A 69 6.54 -3.44 2.41
CA ALA A 69 7.72 -4.27 2.21
C ALA A 69 7.87 -4.66 0.73
N GLN A 70 6.79 -5.07 0.05
CA GLN A 70 6.79 -5.36 -1.38
C GLN A 70 7.24 -4.15 -2.21
N PHE A 71 6.75 -2.94 -1.88
CA PHE A 71 7.17 -1.72 -2.55
C PHE A 71 8.67 -1.45 -2.37
N THR A 72 9.20 -1.72 -1.17
CA THR A 72 10.63 -1.58 -0.89
C THR A 72 11.46 -2.58 -1.71
N LEU A 73 10.94 -3.79 -1.98
CA LEU A 73 11.63 -4.80 -2.78
C LEU A 73 11.60 -4.46 -4.28
N LEU A 74 10.47 -4.00 -4.81
CA LEU A 74 10.31 -3.58 -6.21
C LEU A 74 11.06 -2.28 -6.54
N GLY A 75 11.27 -1.44 -5.52
CA GLY A 75 11.97 -0.16 -5.63
C GLY A 75 13.50 -0.26 -5.64
N LYS A 76 14.07 -1.45 -5.36
CA LYS A 76 15.49 -1.71 -5.61
C LYS A 76 15.82 -1.54 -7.11
#